data_AF-A0A1Q6DHP4-F1
#
_entry.id   AF-A0A1Q6DHP4-F1
#
_cell.length_a   1.000
_cell.length_b   1.000
_cell.length_c   1.000
_cell.angle_alpha   90.00
_cell.angle_beta   90.00
_cell.angle_gamma   90.00
#
_symmetry.space_group_name_H-M   'P 1'
#
loop_
_entity.id
_entity.type
_entity.pdbx_description
1 polymer ?
#
loop_
_entity_poly.entity_id
_entity_poly.type
_entity_poly.pdbx_seq_one_letter_code
_entity_poly.pdbx_strand_id
1 'polypeptide(L)' 'MPDIKSPTSAGVTVSIGVSAMYLSQKLKKEAILEKTDMLFYQAKENGGNRIEYQAGAILKN' A
#
# COMPACT_ATOMS: atom_id res chain seq x y z
N MET A 1 14.32 2.95 -10.02
CA MET A 1 13.19 3.03 -9.06
C MET A 1 12.03 3.70 -9.79
N PRO A 2 10.79 3.22 -9.65
CA PRO A 2 9.65 3.99 -10.15
C PRO A 2 9.56 5.29 -9.36
N ASP A 3 9.28 6.39 -10.06
CA ASP A 3 9.18 7.72 -9.46
C ASP A 3 8.04 7.77 -8.44
N ILE A 4 8.32 8.23 -7.22
CA ILE A 4 7.35 8.27 -6.11
C ILE A 4 6.26 9.33 -6.36
N LYS A 5 6.48 10.25 -7.30
CA LYS A 5 5.56 11.32 -7.64
C LYS A 5 5.40 11.39 -9.17
N SER A 6 4.24 10.97 -9.66
CA SER A 6 3.85 11.28 -11.05
C SER A 6 3.56 12.78 -11.17
N PRO A 7 4.00 13.46 -12.24
CA PRO A 7 3.64 14.85 -12.49
C PRO A 7 2.11 15.00 -12.51
N THR A 8 1.59 15.90 -11.69
CA THR A 8 0.16 16.20 -11.61
C THR A 8 -0.28 16.97 -12.84
N SER A 9 -0.67 16.26 -13.89
CA SER A 9 -1.54 16.83 -14.93
C SER A 9 -2.97 16.95 -14.39
N ALA A 10 -3.81 17.79 -14.99
CA ALA A 10 -5.23 17.97 -14.60
C ALA A 10 -6.13 16.74 -14.90
N GLY A 11 -5.55 15.54 -15.00
CA GLY A 11 -6.24 14.29 -15.26
C GLY A 11 -6.69 13.57 -14.00
N VAL A 12 -7.55 12.57 -14.18
CA VAL A 12 -7.91 11.65 -13.10
C VAL A 12 -6.67 10.89 -12.64
N THR A 13 -6.44 10.88 -11.34
CA THR A 13 -5.31 10.16 -10.72
C THR A 13 -5.82 9.07 -9.78
N VAL A 14 -4.96 8.10 -9.50
CA VAL A 14 -5.26 6.97 -8.62
C VAL A 14 -4.31 6.94 -7.42
N SER A 15 -4.79 6.37 -6.32
CA SER A 15 -3.97 6.07 -5.14
C SER A 15 -3.95 4.55 -4.98
N ILE A 16 -2.79 3.98 -4.71
CA ILE A 16 -2.60 2.53 -4.68
C ILE A 16 -1.90 2.16 -3.37
N GLY A 17 -2.51 1.28 -2.59
CA GLY A 17 -1.86 0.60 -1.47
C GLY A 17 -1.33 -0.75 -1.94
N VAL A 18 -0.08 -1.09 -1.64
CA VAL A 18 0.53 -2.38 -2.03
C VAL A 18 1.16 -3.05 -0.83
N SER A 19 0.73 -4.27 -0.50
CA SER A 19 1.39 -5.06 0.55
C SER A 19 1.86 -6.41 0.01
N ALA A 20 3.00 -6.86 0.55
CA ALA A 20 3.55 -8.18 0.28
C ALA A 20 4.03 -8.80 1.60
N MET A 21 3.60 -10.05 1.85
CA MET A 21 3.95 -10.80 3.06
C MET A 21 4.36 -12.23 2.72
N TYR A 22 5.24 -12.78 3.56
CA TYR A 22 5.53 -14.21 3.54
C TYR A 22 4.45 -14.96 4.29
N LEU A 23 3.87 -15.97 3.64
CA LEU A 23 2.88 -16.83 4.26
C LEU A 23 3.56 -17.67 5.35
N SER A 24 3.26 -17.36 6.62
CA SER A 24 3.52 -18.27 7.73
C SER A 24 2.21 -18.93 8.15
N GLN A 25 2.25 -20.16 8.68
CA GLN A 25 1.06 -20.91 9.09
C GLN A 25 0.19 -20.16 10.12
N LYS A 26 0.71 -19.10 10.76
CA LYS A 26 0.03 -18.30 11.77
C LYS A 26 -0.73 -17.09 11.20
N LEU A 27 -0.49 -16.72 9.94
CA LEU A 27 -1.08 -15.53 9.35
C LEU A 27 -2.39 -15.84 8.63
N LYS A 28 -3.44 -15.15 9.09
CA LYS A 28 -4.74 -15.09 8.43
C LYS A 28 -4.62 -14.29 7.13
N LYS A 29 -5.26 -14.76 6.05
CA LYS A 29 -5.21 -14.09 4.74
C LYS A 29 -5.77 -12.67 4.84
N GLU A 30 -6.73 -12.46 5.73
CA GLU A 30 -7.40 -11.19 5.99
C GLU A 30 -6.42 -10.09 6.42
N ALA A 31 -5.31 -10.45 7.09
CA ALA A 31 -4.29 -9.50 7.51
C ALA A 31 -3.59 -8.80 6.33
N ILE A 32 -3.51 -9.43 5.15
CA ILE A 32 -2.96 -8.76 3.94
C ILE A 32 -3.93 -7.71 3.42
N LEU A 33 -5.24 -7.94 3.55
CA LEU A 33 -6.26 -7.03 3.08
C LEU A 33 -6.31 -5.81 3.97
N GLU A 34 -6.41 -6.00 5.30
CA GLU A 34 -6.37 -4.91 6.28
C GLU A 34 -5.13 -4.03 6.10
N LYS A 35 -3.97 -4.66 5.87
CA LYS A 35 -2.72 -3.93 5.67
C LYS A 35 -2.71 -3.13 4.37
N THR A 36 -3.23 -3.71 3.30
CA THR A 36 -3.33 -3.04 1.99
C THR A 36 -4.26 -1.84 2.08
N ASP A 37 -5.39 -1.98 2.79
CA ASP A 37 -6.37 -0.93 2.96
C ASP A 37 -5.82 0.24 3.78
N MET A 38 -5.07 -0.04 4.85
CA MET A 38 -4.33 0.98 5.60
C MET A 38 -3.35 1.76 4.72
N LEU A 39 -2.58 1.08 3.86
CA LEU A 39 -1.64 1.74 2.96
C LEU A 39 -2.38 2.60 1.92
N PHE A 40 -3.51 2.13 1.41
CA PHE A 40 -4.37 2.92 0.53
C PHE A 40 -4.90 4.17 1.24
N TYR A 41 -5.34 4.05 2.50
CA TYR A 41 -5.80 5.19 3.29
C TYR A 41 -4.68 6.20 3.51
N GLN A 42 -3.49 5.74 3.87
CA GLN A 42 -2.30 6.57 3.99
C GLN A 42 -1.97 7.29 2.68
N ALA A 43 -2.13 6.63 1.53
CA ALA A 43 -1.94 7.24 0.22
C ALA A 43 -2.92 8.39 -0.03
N LYS A 44 -4.15 8.30 0.50
CA LYS A 44 -5.15 9.38 0.44
C LYS A 44 -4.82 10.52 1.37
N GLU A 45 -4.47 10.25 2.62
CA GLU A 45 -4.09 11.28 3.60
C GLU A 45 -2.84 12.06 3.16
N ASN A 46 -1.91 11.40 2.47
CA ASN A 46 -0.69 12.02 1.95
C ASN A 46 -0.88 12.78 0.62
N GLY A 47 -2.11 13.19 0.30
CA GLY A 47 -2.43 14.04 -0.86
C GLY A 47 -2.83 13.31 -2.14
N GLY A 48 -3.05 11.99 -2.09
CA GLY A 48 -3.46 11.21 -3.26
C GLY A 48 -2.37 11.09 -4.34
N ASN A 49 -2.75 10.56 -5.51
CA ASN A 49 -1.86 10.35 -6.68
C ASN A 49 -0.49 9.74 -6.33
N ARG A 50 -0.50 8.64 -5.58
CA ARG A 50 0.72 8.02 -5.06
C ARG A 50 0.53 6.54 -4.74
N ILE A 51 1.66 5.89 -4.55
CA ILE A 51 1.74 4.50 -4.14
C ILE A 51 2.37 4.45 -2.75
N GLU A 52 1.64 3.91 -1.79
CA GLU A 52 2.18 3.55 -0.48
C GLU A 52 2.33 2.03 -0.45
N TYR A 53 3.49 1.53 -0.01
CA TYR A 53 3.76 0.11 -0.06
C TYR A 53 4.53 -0.40 1.16
N GLN A 54 4.32 -1.67 1.49
CA GLN A 54 5.13 -2.38 2.47
C GLN A 54 5.49 -3.77 1.96
N ALA A 55 6.80 -3.98 1.77
CA ALA A 55 7.37 -5.26 1.38
C ALA A 55 7.98 -5.98 2.60
N GLY A 56 7.81 -7.30 2.66
CA GLY A 56 8.61 -8.15 3.55
C GLY A 56 8.32 -8.00 5.04
N ALA A 57 7.13 -7.53 5.41
CA ALA A 57 6.76 -7.44 6.82
C ALA A 57 6.51 -8.84 7.40
N ILE A 58 7.40 -9.29 8.29
CA ILE A 58 7.03 -10.33 9.26
C ILE A 58 6.06 -9.64 10.23
N LEU A 59 4.77 -9.88 10.06
CA LEU A 59 3.77 -9.48 11.06
C LEU A 59 4.11 -10.21 12.35
N LYS A 60 4.73 -9.50 13.29
CA LYS A 60 4.88 -9.97 14.66
C LYS A 60 3.52 -9.77 15.33
N ASN A 61 2.95 -10.88 15.82
CA ASN A 61 1.77 -10.88 16.67
C ASN A 61 1.97 -9.96 17.88
#